data_AF-A0A359MTH4-F1
#
_entry.id   AF-A0A359MTH4-F1
#
_cell.length_a   1.000
_cell.length_b   1.000
_cell.length_c   1.000
_cell.angle_alpha   90.00
_cell.angle_beta   90.00
_cell.angle_gamma   90.00
#
_symmetry.space_group_name_H-M   'P 1'
#
loop_
_entity.id
_entity.type
_entity.pdbx_description
1 polymer ?
#
loop_
_entity_poly.entity_id
_entity_poly.type
_entity_poly.pdbx_seq_one_letter_code
_entity_poly.pdbx_strand_id
1 'polypeptide(L)'
;FPAIAVHRYGKGAGVYIGGTAGEFYYSSTNPDYRCLVANIVNRFSSEILKTDAPGSVEMVLRHQEDKGRYILHVINMTGEMARPIERILPVQDIHVTLHLDKTVHGANWITAVEDSDRCEFSCQDGTVQLTIPVVKEYEVIILE
;
A
#
# COMPACT_ATOMS: atom_id res chain seq x y z
N PHE A 1 -34.24 4.03 -6.05
CA PHE A 1 -33.17 4.85 -6.67
C PHE A 1 -31.89 4.04 -6.72
N PRO A 2 -31.14 4.02 -7.84
CA PRO A 2 -29.84 3.35 -7.87
C PRO A 2 -28.85 4.12 -6.99
N ALA A 3 -28.26 3.46 -6.00
CA ALA A 3 -27.25 4.06 -5.11
C ALA A 3 -25.86 4.14 -5.75
N ILE A 4 -25.62 3.35 -6.81
CA ILE A 4 -24.34 3.27 -7.53
C ILE A 4 -24.64 3.15 -9.03
N ALA A 5 -23.92 3.92 -9.85
CA ALA A 5 -23.99 3.85 -11.31
C ALA A 5 -22.60 3.64 -11.91
N VAL A 6 -22.51 2.77 -12.91
CA VAL A 6 -21.28 2.52 -13.68
C VAL A 6 -21.56 2.87 -15.14
N HIS A 7 -20.72 3.73 -15.72
CA HIS A 7 -20.86 4.16 -17.10
C HIS A 7 -19.54 3.98 -17.85
N ARG A 8 -19.59 3.50 -19.10
CA ARG A 8 -18.43 3.43 -19.99
C ARG A 8 -18.57 4.49 -21.07
N TYR A 9 -17.49 5.25 -21.28
CA TYR A 9 -17.43 6.28 -22.31
C TYR A 9 -16.05 6.25 -22.99
N GLY A 10 -16.03 6.01 -24.30
CA GLY A 10 -14.80 5.75 -25.04
C GLY A 10 -14.05 4.55 -24.47
N LYS A 11 -12.75 4.74 -24.15
CA LYS A 11 -11.89 3.71 -23.54
C LYS A 11 -11.98 3.64 -22.01
N GLY A 12 -12.69 4.58 -21.39
CA GLY A 12 -12.75 4.73 -19.93
C GLY A 12 -14.05 4.21 -19.31
N ALA A 13 -14.05 4.16 -17.98
CA ALA A 13 -15.24 3.94 -17.17
C ALA A 13 -15.29 4.94 -16.02
N GLY A 14 -16.48 5.41 -15.67
CA GLY A 14 -16.76 6.20 -14.49
C GLY A 14 -17.68 5.43 -13.55
N VAL A 15 -17.39 5.50 -12.24
CA VAL A 15 -18.27 4.97 -11.20
C VAL A 15 -18.74 6.13 -10.34
N TYR A 16 -20.05 6.28 -10.23
CA TYR A 16 -20.70 7.24 -9.35
C TYR A 16 -21.30 6.49 -8.16
N ILE A 17 -20.93 6.90 -6.95
CA ILE A 17 -21.54 6.44 -5.70
C ILE A 17 -22.36 7.62 -5.17
N GLY A 18 -23.68 7.45 -5.10
CA GLY A 18 -24.57 8.46 -4.55
C GLY A 18 -24.47 8.55 -3.03
N GLY A 19 -24.66 9.75 -2.49
CA GLY A 19 -24.58 10.01 -1.05
C GLY A 19 -23.15 10.24 -0.54
N THR A 20 -22.94 10.13 0.77
CA THR A 20 -21.67 10.44 1.45
C THR A 20 -20.93 9.17 1.91
N ALA A 21 -20.68 8.23 0.99
CA ALA A 21 -20.08 6.93 1.30
C ALA A 21 -18.77 7.02 2.13
N GLY A 22 -17.92 8.01 1.85
CA GLY A 22 -16.69 8.24 2.61
C GLY A 22 -16.95 8.70 4.06
N GLU A 23 -17.95 9.55 4.26
CA GLU A 23 -18.37 10.02 5.59
C GLU A 23 -18.96 8.87 6.41
N PHE A 24 -19.82 8.04 5.80
CA PHE A 24 -20.37 6.86 6.46
C PHE A 24 -19.28 5.87 6.85
N TYR A 25 -18.28 5.65 5.99
CA TYR A 25 -17.14 4.81 6.35
C TYR A 25 -16.36 5.39 7.52
N TYR A 26 -16.08 6.70 7.50
CA TYR A 26 -15.38 7.39 8.59
C TYR A 26 -16.13 7.30 9.93
N SER A 27 -17.46 7.46 9.92
CA SER A 27 -18.26 7.51 11.14
C SER A 27 -18.66 6.15 11.70
N SER A 28 -18.85 5.14 10.84
CA SER A 28 -19.38 3.82 11.25
C SER A 28 -18.37 2.68 11.11
N THR A 29 -17.27 2.89 10.38
CA THR A 29 -16.25 1.87 10.08
C THR A 29 -16.85 0.59 9.50
N ASN A 30 -18.01 0.68 8.83
CA ASN A 30 -18.64 -0.50 8.23
C ASN A 30 -17.73 -1.03 7.11
N PRO A 31 -17.24 -2.29 7.21
CA PRO A 31 -16.28 -2.85 6.26
C PRO A 31 -16.81 -2.96 4.83
N ASP A 32 -18.13 -2.97 4.62
CA ASP A 32 -18.74 -3.08 3.29
C ASP A 32 -18.36 -1.89 2.38
N TYR A 33 -18.21 -0.68 2.94
CA TYR A 33 -17.77 0.49 2.16
C TYR A 33 -16.32 0.33 1.69
N ARG A 34 -15.44 -0.20 2.54
CA ARG A 34 -14.06 -0.51 2.17
C ARG A 34 -14.01 -1.57 1.07
N CYS A 35 -14.78 -2.65 1.23
CA CYS A 35 -14.89 -3.72 0.23
C CYS A 35 -15.44 -3.19 -1.11
N LEU A 36 -16.43 -2.30 -1.08
CA LEU A 36 -16.99 -1.67 -2.27
C LEU A 36 -15.93 -0.88 -3.04
N VAL A 37 -15.16 -0.02 -2.36
CA VAL A 37 -14.08 0.76 -2.99
C VAL A 37 -12.99 -0.16 -3.53
N ALA A 38 -12.57 -1.17 -2.77
CA ALA A 38 -11.58 -2.15 -3.22
C ALA A 38 -12.04 -2.90 -4.48
N ASN A 39 -13.30 -3.33 -4.54
CA ASN A 39 -13.88 -4.00 -5.71
C ASN A 39 -13.92 -3.09 -6.95
N ILE A 40 -14.19 -1.79 -6.76
CA ILE A 40 -14.15 -0.81 -7.86
C ILE A 40 -12.71 -0.67 -8.38
N VAL A 41 -11.74 -0.46 -7.49
CA VAL A 41 -10.33 -0.32 -7.87
C VAL A 41 -9.83 -1.58 -8.58
N ASN A 42 -10.05 -2.76 -8.00
CA ASN A 42 -9.63 -4.04 -8.58
C ASN A 42 -10.28 -4.34 -9.94
N ARG A 43 -11.47 -3.78 -10.21
CA ARG A 43 -12.15 -3.93 -11.49
C ARG A 43 -11.58 -3.04 -12.60
N PHE A 44 -11.00 -1.89 -12.24
CA PHE A 44 -10.62 -0.85 -13.20
C PHE A 44 -9.11 -0.51 -13.19
N SER A 45 -8.33 -1.07 -12.28
CA SER A 45 -6.89 -0.88 -12.16
C SER A 45 -6.18 -2.22 -12.00
N SER A 46 -4.95 -2.29 -12.50
CA SER A 46 -4.02 -3.36 -12.12
C SER A 46 -3.56 -3.16 -10.68
N GLU A 47 -3.38 -4.26 -9.96
CA GLU A 47 -2.83 -4.26 -8.60
C GLU A 47 -1.30 -4.05 -8.69
N ILE A 48 -0.79 -2.94 -8.17
CA ILE A 48 0.65 -2.65 -8.14
C ILE A 48 1.30 -3.15 -6.85
N LEU A 49 0.58 -3.10 -5.73
CA LEU A 49 1.09 -3.44 -4.42
C LEU A 49 0.07 -4.31 -3.69
N LYS A 50 0.54 -5.42 -3.12
CA LYS A 50 -0.21 -6.30 -2.25
C LYS A 50 0.59 -6.55 -0.97
N THR A 51 -0.09 -6.57 0.17
CA THR A 51 0.54 -6.82 1.46
C THR A 51 -0.43 -7.46 2.44
N ASP A 52 0.11 -8.15 3.44
CA ASP A 52 -0.60 -8.65 4.63
C ASP A 52 -0.51 -7.69 5.83
N ALA A 53 0.11 -6.51 5.66
CA ALA A 53 0.19 -5.50 6.71
C ALA A 53 -1.20 -5.14 7.27
N PRO A 54 -1.31 -4.84 8.56
CA PRO A 54 -2.55 -4.34 9.13
C PRO A 54 -2.93 -3.01 8.46
N GLY A 55 -4.23 -2.70 8.40
CA GLY A 55 -4.73 -1.48 7.75
C GLY A 55 -4.27 -0.16 8.40
N SER A 56 -3.55 -0.23 9.53
CA SER A 56 -2.86 0.88 10.19
C SER A 56 -1.46 1.16 9.62
N VAL A 57 -0.96 0.33 8.70
CA VAL A 57 0.27 0.56 7.96
C VAL A 57 -0.08 1.08 6.57
N GLU A 58 0.42 2.27 6.25
CA GLU A 58 0.29 2.87 4.93
C GLU A 58 1.54 2.57 4.10
N MET A 59 1.34 2.19 2.84
CA MET A 59 2.43 1.97 1.89
C MET A 59 2.25 2.84 0.65
N VAL A 60 3.29 3.59 0.30
CA VAL A 60 3.27 4.48 -0.86
C VAL A 60 4.48 4.16 -1.74
N LEU A 61 4.22 3.62 -2.93
CA LEU A 61 5.23 3.40 -3.95
C LEU A 61 5.39 4.64 -4.83
N ARG A 62 6.63 5.12 -4.98
CA ARG A 62 7.00 6.23 -5.86
C ARG A 62 8.00 5.74 -6.90
N HIS A 63 7.94 6.30 -8.11
CA HIS A 63 8.92 6.05 -9.16
C HIS A 63 9.74 7.33 -9.40
N GLN A 64 11.07 7.20 -9.37
CA GLN A 64 12.01 8.25 -9.76
C GLN A 64 12.55 7.91 -11.14
N GLU A 65 11.86 8.41 -12.16
CA GLU A 65 12.14 8.10 -13.56
C GLU A 65 13.57 8.50 -13.97
N ASP A 66 14.05 9.66 -13.52
CA ASP A 66 15.39 10.19 -13.76
C ASP A 66 16.51 9.29 -13.21
N LYS A 67 16.21 8.53 -12.16
CA LYS A 67 17.14 7.59 -11.52
C LYS A 67 16.81 6.13 -11.81
N GLY A 68 15.77 5.87 -12.60
CA GLY A 68 15.35 4.52 -12.95
C GLY A 68 14.94 3.62 -11.78
N ARG A 69 14.53 4.18 -10.64
CA ARG A 69 14.32 3.43 -9.38
C ARG A 69 12.96 3.67 -8.75
N TYR A 70 12.50 2.72 -7.96
CA TYR A 70 11.31 2.83 -7.13
C TYR A 70 11.68 3.11 -5.67
N ILE A 71 10.81 3.82 -4.95
CA ILE A 71 10.93 4.09 -3.52
C ILE A 71 9.62 3.67 -2.87
N LEU A 72 9.69 2.65 -2.02
CA LEU A 72 8.59 2.22 -1.18
C LEU A 72 8.72 2.91 0.17
N HIS A 73 7.75 3.78 0.47
CA HIS A 73 7.56 4.37 1.78
C HIS A 73 6.58 3.51 2.59
N VAL A 74 6.94 3.15 3.82
CA VAL A 74 6.11 2.35 4.71
C VAL A 74 5.94 3.10 6.02
N ILE A 75 4.72 3.50 6.35
CA ILE A 75 4.39 4.36 7.49
C ILE A 75 3.51 3.57 8.46
N ASN A 76 3.96 3.39 9.69
CA ASN A 76 3.23 2.67 10.72
C ASN A 76 2.47 3.64 11.64
N MET A 77 1.14 3.58 11.58
CA MET A 77 0.23 4.34 12.44
C MET A 77 -0.44 3.46 13.51
N THR A 78 0.11 2.28 13.78
CA THR A 78 -0.40 1.34 14.78
C THR A 78 -0.12 1.88 16.18
N GLY A 79 -1.05 2.63 16.74
CA GLY A 79 -0.94 3.19 18.09
C GLY A 79 -1.63 2.36 19.17
N GLU A 80 -1.38 2.72 20.42
CA GLU A 80 -2.16 2.23 21.56
C GLU A 80 -3.65 2.61 21.45
N MET A 81 -4.50 1.86 22.16
CA MET A 81 -5.95 2.14 22.23
C MET A 81 -6.28 3.32 23.16
N ALA A 82 -5.28 3.93 23.80
CA ALA A 82 -5.42 5.13 24.60
C ALA A 82 -5.45 6.39 23.72
N ARG A 83 -6.08 7.45 24.23
CA ARG A 83 -6.08 8.79 23.63
C ARG A 83 -5.66 9.80 24.72
N PRO A 84 -4.64 10.64 24.49
CA PRO A 84 -3.81 10.73 23.28
C PRO A 84 -2.99 9.45 23.03
N ILE A 85 -2.60 9.22 21.77
CA ILE A 85 -1.66 8.13 21.44
C ILE A 85 -0.27 8.62 21.88
N GLU A 86 0.38 7.88 22.77
CA GLU A 86 1.73 8.20 23.25
C GLU A 86 2.81 7.36 22.57
N ARG A 87 2.44 6.18 22.04
CA ARG A 87 3.38 5.24 21.42
C ARG A 87 2.81 4.57 20.17
N ILE A 88 3.69 4.41 19.17
CA ILE A 88 3.48 3.51 18.01
C ILE A 88 4.06 2.13 18.35
N LEU A 89 3.24 1.10 18.13
CA LEU A 89 3.60 -0.30 18.30
C LEU A 89 4.21 -0.82 16.99
N PRO A 90 5.43 -1.39 17.02
CA PRO A 90 6.06 -1.92 15.82
C PRO A 90 5.24 -3.07 15.23
N VAL A 91 5.19 -3.13 13.90
CA VAL A 91 4.56 -4.23 13.16
C VAL A 91 5.68 -5.11 12.59
N GLN A 92 5.53 -6.42 12.68
CA GLN A 92 6.56 -7.39 12.30
C GLN A 92 6.11 -8.22 11.10
N ASP A 93 7.10 -8.80 10.42
CA ASP A 93 6.92 -9.84 9.39
C ASP A 93 5.91 -9.47 8.30
N ILE A 94 6.03 -8.26 7.77
CA ILE A 94 5.15 -7.76 6.71
C ILE A 94 5.64 -8.28 5.37
N HIS A 95 4.77 -8.98 4.64
CA HIS A 95 5.02 -9.44 3.29
C HIS A 95 4.50 -8.40 2.30
N VAL A 96 5.35 -8.04 1.33
CA VAL A 96 5.00 -7.10 0.26
C VAL A 96 5.27 -7.75 -1.09
N THR A 97 4.27 -7.69 -1.96
CA THR A 97 4.39 -8.03 -3.39
C THR A 97 4.16 -6.78 -4.22
N LEU A 98 5.08 -6.49 -5.12
CA LEU A 98 5.00 -5.38 -6.06
C LEU A 98 5.00 -5.91 -7.49
N HIS A 99 4.09 -5.41 -8.32
CA HIS A 99 4.06 -5.69 -9.76
C HIS A 99 4.58 -4.45 -10.50
N LEU A 100 5.84 -4.51 -10.90
CA LEU A 100 6.58 -3.40 -11.50
C LEU A 100 6.79 -3.63 -13.00
N ASP A 101 6.91 -2.54 -13.75
CA ASP A 101 7.19 -2.55 -15.19
C ASP A 101 8.67 -2.73 -15.54
N LYS A 102 9.54 -2.73 -14.52
CA LYS A 102 10.99 -2.86 -14.63
C LYS A 102 11.50 -4.01 -13.76
N THR A 103 12.56 -4.66 -14.23
CA THR A 103 13.30 -5.63 -13.44
C THR A 103 14.07 -4.92 -12.34
N VAL A 104 13.94 -5.40 -11.11
CA VAL A 104 14.69 -4.93 -9.95
C VAL A 104 15.89 -5.84 -9.73
N HIS A 105 17.06 -5.25 -9.59
CA HIS A 105 18.35 -5.89 -9.37
C HIS A 105 18.88 -5.70 -7.94
N GLY A 106 18.37 -4.71 -7.20
CA GLY A 106 18.73 -4.41 -5.82
C GLY A 106 17.58 -3.85 -5.01
N ALA A 107 17.58 -4.16 -3.70
CA ALA A 107 16.63 -3.62 -2.73
C ALA A 107 17.41 -3.13 -1.50
N ASN A 108 17.49 -1.82 -1.33
CA ASN A 108 18.26 -1.17 -0.27
C ASN A 108 17.32 -0.56 0.76
N TRP A 109 17.46 -0.96 2.02
CA TRP A 109 16.67 -0.43 3.12
C TRP A 109 17.44 0.69 3.81
N ILE A 110 16.95 1.93 3.66
CA ILE A 110 17.71 3.14 4.03
C ILE A 110 17.56 3.52 5.51
N THR A 111 16.48 3.12 6.15
CA THR A 111 16.14 3.45 7.54
C THR A 111 16.47 2.34 8.55
N ALA A 112 17.03 1.21 8.08
CA ALA A 112 17.43 0.11 8.94
C ALA A 112 18.52 0.54 9.93
N VAL A 113 18.39 0.12 11.20
CA VAL A 113 19.29 0.53 12.29
C VAL A 113 20.54 -0.37 12.41
N GLU A 114 20.52 -1.55 11.77
CA GLU A 114 21.65 -2.48 11.73
C GLU A 114 22.30 -2.51 10.34
N ASP A 115 23.64 -2.50 10.30
CA ASP A 115 24.46 -2.63 9.09
C ASP A 115 24.26 -4.02 8.45
N SER A 116 23.20 -4.17 7.65
CA SER A 116 23.07 -5.22 6.63
C SER A 116 22.13 -4.79 5.48
N ASP A 117 22.57 -3.74 4.80
CA ASP A 117 22.67 -3.48 3.36
C ASP A 117 21.83 -4.17 2.27
N ARG A 118 20.98 -5.19 2.48
CA ARG A 118 20.09 -5.70 1.43
C ARG A 118 18.80 -6.24 2.05
N CYS A 119 17.66 -5.69 1.64
CA CYS A 119 16.38 -6.32 1.92
C CYS A 119 16.35 -7.63 1.13
N GLU A 120 16.17 -8.77 1.79
CA GLU A 120 15.97 -10.03 1.08
C GLU A 120 14.72 -9.90 0.21
N PHE A 121 14.90 -10.07 -1.10
CA PHE A 121 13.81 -10.01 -2.05
C PHE A 121 14.00 -11.07 -3.13
N SER A 122 12.91 -11.44 -3.76
CA SER A 122 12.90 -12.20 -5.01
C SER A 122 12.26 -11.35 -6.10
N CYS A 123 12.76 -11.47 -7.33
CA CYS A 123 12.19 -10.82 -8.50
C CYS A 123 12.04 -11.84 -9.63
N GLN A 124 10.82 -12.03 -10.11
CA GLN A 124 10.49 -12.90 -11.24
C GLN A 124 9.43 -12.21 -12.11
N ASP A 125 9.68 -12.06 -13.41
CA ASP A 125 8.73 -11.50 -14.39
C ASP A 125 8.09 -10.16 -13.96
N GLY A 126 8.89 -9.24 -13.39
CA GLY A 126 8.43 -7.94 -12.90
C GLY A 126 7.67 -7.99 -11.56
N THR A 127 7.53 -9.17 -10.97
CA THR A 127 6.97 -9.36 -9.62
C THR A 127 8.09 -9.39 -8.60
N VAL A 128 8.10 -8.41 -7.71
CA VAL A 128 9.05 -8.29 -6.59
C VAL A 128 8.37 -8.71 -5.30
N GLN A 129 8.95 -9.66 -4.57
CA GLN A 129 8.48 -10.07 -3.25
C GLN A 129 9.57 -9.79 -2.22
N LEU A 130 9.20 -9.14 -1.13
CA LEU A 130 10.11 -8.81 -0.03
C LEU A 130 9.40 -8.94 1.31
N THR A 131 10.18 -9.23 2.35
CA THR A 131 9.71 -9.27 3.74
C THR A 131 10.32 -8.12 4.52
N ILE A 132 9.48 -7.32 5.18
CA ILE A 132 9.91 -6.27 6.09
C ILE A 132 9.80 -6.83 7.52
N PRO A 133 10.92 -7.25 8.13
CA PRO A 133 10.91 -7.92 9.43
C PRO A 133 10.34 -7.04 10.55
N VAL A 134 10.55 -5.73 10.48
CA VAL A 134 9.97 -4.78 11.43
C VAL A 134 9.76 -3.41 10.79
N VAL A 135 8.59 -2.83 11.03
CA VAL A 135 8.26 -1.43 10.75
C VAL A 135 8.00 -0.75 12.08
N LYS A 136 8.90 0.16 12.49
CA LYS A 136 8.72 0.89 13.75
C LYS A 136 7.74 2.03 13.57
N GLU A 137 8.17 3.09 12.91
CA GLU A 137 7.36 4.28 12.65
C GLU A 137 7.33 4.58 11.15
N TYR A 138 8.50 4.54 10.52
CA TYR A 138 8.66 4.89 9.12
C TYR A 138 9.87 4.18 8.53
N GLU A 139 9.64 3.44 7.44
CA GLU A 139 10.68 2.73 6.72
C GLU A 139 10.72 3.15 5.25
N VAL A 140 11.93 3.16 4.67
CA VAL A 140 12.14 3.47 3.25
C VAL A 140 12.99 2.38 2.60
N ILE A 141 12.43 1.77 1.55
CA ILE A 141 13.11 0.76 0.74
C ILE A 141 13.23 1.30 -0.69
N ILE A 142 14.46 1.35 -1.20
CA ILE A 142 14.76 1.70 -2.58
C ILE A 142 14.91 0.42 -3.40
N LEU A 143 14.24 0.36 -4.54
CA LEU A 143 14.29 -0.76 -5.48
C LEU A 143 14.87 -0.25 -6.80
N GLU A 144 15.99 -0.82 -7.23
CA GLU A 144 16.76 -0.42 -8.42
C GLU A 144 17.14 -1.61 -9.31
#